data_AF-A0A1G7V7D5-F1
#
_entry.id   AF-A0A1G7V7D5-F1
#
_cell.length_a   1.000
_cell.length_b   1.000
_cell.length_c   1.000
_cell.angle_alpha   90.00
_cell.angle_beta   90.00
_cell.angle_gamma   90.00
#
_symmetry.space_group_name_H-M   'P 1'
#
loop_
_entity.id
_entity.type
_entity.pdbx_description
1 polymer ?
#
loop_
_entity_poly.entity_id
_entity_poly.type
_entity_poly.pdbx_seq_one_letter_code
_entity_poly.pdbx_strand_id
1 'polypeptide(L)'
;MNAQEVNVLKNRWSSSLLWAIVALVLLLSILQPIQVLTMSFMAVPFVMLYATQSKQRFALITAAVLAVVYLLMGKAGMIVAVTALYFIIPGIVIGHMFKSRKPALNVFVAGTVTFLVESLVLFVIAKWVLDFNVYEFVIEMLNYGMVGVEQSALFPTQVTAEMKQQFALLMSKMVPFMMIVSALYMGTITYAISRRLLTAQGHDVQKMKPVHQWMLPKSLVVYYFIVVILDLVGPKSTDSFLTMIVLNLAPLLQLAFVMQGIAFLFFFAHMKKWGKVLPIVITVAALFIPLLYSLLRIVGLVDLVLPMRKYLSKPKV
;
A
#
# COMPACT_ATOMS: atom_id res chain seq x y z
N MET A 1 -0.95 -14.95 43.03
CA MET A 1 -1.47 -14.81 41.66
C MET A 1 -2.66 -15.75 41.49
N ASN A 2 -3.82 -15.22 41.13
CA ASN A 2 -5.06 -15.99 40.87
C ASN A 2 -4.91 -16.81 39.56
N ALA A 3 -5.53 -18.00 39.46
CA ALA A 3 -5.61 -18.81 38.24
C ALA A 3 -6.03 -18.03 36.99
N GLN A 4 -6.88 -17.01 37.14
CA GLN A 4 -7.30 -16.10 36.07
C GLN A 4 -6.15 -15.18 35.61
N GLU A 5 -5.32 -14.68 36.52
CA GLU A 5 -4.12 -13.90 36.18
C GLU A 5 -3.06 -14.78 35.49
N VAL A 6 -2.89 -16.02 35.96
CA VAL A 6 -1.99 -17.01 35.34
C VAL A 6 -2.43 -17.33 33.91
N ASN A 7 -3.73 -17.51 33.67
CA ASN A 7 -4.27 -17.77 32.33
C ASN A 7 -4.15 -16.56 31.40
N VAL A 8 -4.41 -15.33 31.89
CA VAL A 8 -4.22 -14.10 31.11
C VAL A 8 -2.75 -13.91 30.74
N LEU A 9 -1.83 -14.14 31.68
CA LEU A 9 -0.39 -14.06 31.40
C LEU A 9 0.02 -15.14 30.38
N LYS A 10 -0.36 -16.40 30.59
CA LYS A 10 -0.06 -17.52 29.67
C LYS A 10 -0.53 -17.22 28.25
N ASN A 11 -1.73 -16.67 28.08
CA ASN A 11 -2.29 -16.33 26.77
C ASN A 11 -1.59 -15.13 26.10
N ARG A 12 -1.04 -14.19 26.90
CA ARG A 12 -0.21 -13.09 26.39
C ARG A 12 1.16 -13.57 25.93
N TRP A 13 1.75 -14.55 26.63
CA TRP A 13 3.04 -15.15 26.25
C TRP A 13 2.95 -15.97 24.97
N SER A 14 1.94 -16.83 24.83
CA SER A 14 1.70 -17.59 23.60
C SER A 14 1.48 -16.68 22.39
N SER A 15 0.67 -15.62 22.54
CA SER A 15 0.42 -14.64 21.48
C SER A 15 1.69 -13.86 21.08
N SER A 16 2.52 -13.46 22.04
CA SER A 16 3.77 -12.74 21.75
C SER A 16 4.80 -13.58 21.01
N LEU A 17 4.92 -14.87 21.38
CA LEU A 17 5.86 -15.79 20.75
C LEU A 17 5.43 -16.09 19.32
N LEU A 18 4.12 -16.27 19.09
CA LEU A 18 3.56 -16.47 17.76
C LEU A 18 3.95 -15.33 16.82
N TRP A 19 3.74 -14.06 17.22
CA TRP A 19 4.08 -12.93 16.37
C TRP A 19 5.59 -12.75 16.17
N ALA A 20 6.41 -13.13 17.15
CA ALA A 20 7.87 -13.16 16.99
C ALA A 20 8.30 -14.18 15.93
N ILE A 21 7.71 -15.38 15.96
CA ILE A 21 7.96 -16.43 14.95
C ILE A 21 7.48 -15.98 13.58
N VAL A 22 6.29 -15.38 13.48
CA VAL A 22 5.78 -14.82 12.21
C VAL A 22 6.71 -13.75 11.67
N ALA A 23 7.18 -12.82 12.52
CA ALA A 23 8.17 -11.82 12.10
C ALA A 23 9.45 -12.47 11.59
N LEU A 24 9.99 -13.45 12.33
CA LEU A 24 11.20 -14.16 11.94
C LEU A 24 11.05 -14.85 10.57
N VAL A 25 9.97 -15.62 10.37
CA VAL A 25 9.71 -16.32 9.10
C VAL A 25 9.58 -15.34 7.94
N LEU A 26 8.85 -14.23 8.13
CA LEU A 26 8.73 -13.21 7.10
C LEU A 26 10.09 -12.58 6.78
N LEU A 27 10.90 -12.24 7.78
CA LEU A 27 12.24 -11.66 7.56
C LEU A 27 13.17 -12.63 6.82
N LEU A 28 13.17 -13.92 7.19
CA LEU A 28 13.98 -14.94 6.50
C LEU A 28 13.53 -15.15 5.04
N SER A 29 12.29 -14.80 4.70
CA SER A 29 11.76 -14.90 3.33
C SER A 29 12.13 -13.74 2.40
N ILE A 30 12.73 -12.65 2.91
CA ILE A 30 13.02 -11.43 2.12
C ILE A 30 13.93 -11.74 0.92
N LEU A 31 14.91 -12.62 1.08
CA LEU A 31 15.85 -12.95 0.00
C LEU A 31 15.36 -14.07 -0.91
N GLN A 32 14.09 -14.48 -0.77
CA GLN A 32 13.51 -15.59 -1.52
C GLN A 32 12.62 -15.08 -2.67
N PRO A 33 12.37 -15.87 -3.73
CA PRO A 33 11.53 -15.46 -4.85
C PRO A 33 10.09 -15.04 -4.48
N ILE A 34 9.61 -15.46 -3.31
CA ILE A 34 8.28 -15.10 -2.77
C ILE A 34 8.23 -13.72 -2.09
N GLN A 35 9.31 -12.95 -2.12
CA GLN A 35 9.48 -11.69 -1.39
C GLN A 35 8.35 -10.68 -1.60
N VAL A 36 7.80 -10.58 -2.82
CA VAL A 36 6.74 -9.60 -3.15
C VAL A 36 5.50 -9.87 -2.29
N LEU A 37 5.15 -11.14 -2.10
CA LEU A 37 4.01 -11.53 -1.28
C LEU A 37 4.31 -11.33 0.21
N THR A 38 5.50 -11.68 0.67
CA THR A 38 5.84 -11.67 2.10
C THR A 38 6.05 -10.26 2.63
N MET A 39 6.58 -9.34 1.81
CA MET A 39 6.73 -7.92 2.16
C MET A 39 5.39 -7.27 2.50
N SER A 40 4.30 -7.63 1.82
CA SER A 40 2.96 -7.09 2.08
C SER A 40 2.46 -7.33 3.51
N PHE A 41 2.96 -8.38 4.17
CA PHE A 41 2.54 -8.76 5.53
C PHE A 41 3.56 -8.37 6.60
N MET A 42 4.71 -7.81 6.23
CA MET A 42 5.88 -7.71 7.10
C MET A 42 5.70 -6.77 8.29
N ALA A 43 4.94 -5.68 8.11
CA ALA A 43 4.64 -4.76 9.21
C ALA A 43 3.63 -5.34 10.23
N VAL A 44 2.78 -6.29 9.83
CA VAL A 44 1.70 -6.86 10.65
C VAL A 44 2.21 -7.44 11.98
N PRO A 45 3.20 -8.34 12.04
CA PRO A 45 3.67 -8.88 13.32
C PRO A 45 4.21 -7.78 14.25
N PHE A 46 4.84 -6.73 13.73
CA PHE A 46 5.30 -5.60 14.53
C PHE A 46 4.15 -4.76 15.06
N VAL A 47 3.09 -4.53 14.28
CA VAL A 47 1.84 -3.93 14.76
C VAL A 47 1.27 -4.74 15.91
N MET A 48 1.15 -6.05 15.74
CA MET A 48 0.55 -6.94 16.73
C MET A 48 1.38 -7.01 18.02
N LEU A 49 2.70 -7.12 17.91
CA LEU A 49 3.60 -7.09 19.07
C LEU A 49 3.48 -5.77 19.82
N TYR A 50 3.51 -4.63 19.13
CA TYR A 50 3.45 -3.33 19.80
C TYR A 50 2.07 -3.05 20.42
N ALA A 51 0.99 -3.40 19.72
CA ALA A 51 -0.37 -3.18 20.18
C ALA A 51 -0.72 -4.01 21.44
N THR A 52 -0.14 -5.21 21.58
CA THR A 52 -0.53 -6.16 22.63
C THR A 52 0.48 -6.25 23.79
N GLN A 53 1.74 -5.88 23.58
CA GLN A 53 2.82 -5.98 24.58
C GLN A 53 3.17 -4.63 25.20
N SER A 54 3.97 -4.64 26.28
CA SER A 54 4.60 -3.42 26.81
C SER A 54 5.71 -2.94 25.86
N LYS A 55 6.07 -1.65 25.90
CA LYS A 55 7.13 -1.09 25.03
C LYS A 55 8.47 -1.81 25.22
N GLN A 56 8.82 -2.10 26.48
CA GLN A 56 10.03 -2.85 26.83
C GLN A 56 10.01 -4.27 26.25
N ARG A 57 8.89 -4.99 26.40
CA ARG A 57 8.76 -6.35 25.90
C ARG A 57 8.76 -6.41 24.38
N PHE A 58 8.12 -5.45 23.71
CA PHE A 58 8.22 -5.28 22.27
C PHE A 58 9.69 -5.12 21.84
N ALA A 59 10.42 -4.19 22.46
CA ALA A 59 11.82 -3.95 22.13
C ALA A 59 12.70 -5.20 22.32
N LEU A 60 12.53 -5.92 23.43
CA LEU A 60 13.27 -7.15 23.71
C LEU A 60 12.96 -8.26 22.68
N ILE A 61 11.69 -8.48 22.35
CA ILE A 61 11.29 -9.49 21.36
C ILE A 61 11.81 -9.13 19.98
N THR A 62 11.63 -7.87 19.54
CA THR A 62 12.12 -7.42 18.24
C THR A 62 13.65 -7.52 18.15
N ALA A 63 14.38 -7.13 19.19
CA ALA A 63 15.83 -7.28 19.24
C ALA A 63 16.26 -8.75 19.15
N ALA A 64 15.57 -9.65 19.86
CA ALA A 64 15.85 -11.09 19.78
C ALA A 64 15.58 -11.64 18.37
N VAL A 65 14.47 -11.24 17.73
CA VAL A 65 14.17 -11.65 16.33
C VAL A 65 15.28 -11.18 15.38
N LEU A 66 15.70 -9.92 15.46
CA LEU A 66 16.76 -9.38 14.60
C LEU A 66 18.12 -10.05 14.87
N ALA A 67 18.44 -10.35 16.13
CA ALA A 67 19.65 -11.09 16.49
C ALA A 67 19.64 -12.49 15.89
N VAL A 68 18.51 -13.21 15.96
CA VAL A 68 18.37 -14.53 15.34
C VAL A 68 18.53 -14.45 13.82
N VAL A 69 17.92 -13.47 13.15
CA VAL A 69 18.10 -13.24 11.70
C VAL A 69 19.59 -13.05 11.36
N TYR A 70 20.30 -12.21 12.12
CA TYR A 70 21.73 -12.00 11.92
C TYR A 70 22.55 -13.28 12.13
N LEU A 71 22.27 -14.05 13.19
CA LEU A 71 22.97 -15.30 13.48
C LEU A 71 22.76 -16.35 12.37
N LEU A 72 21.56 -16.44 11.79
CA LEU A 72 21.23 -17.42 10.77
C LEU A 72 21.76 -17.04 9.37
N MET A 73 21.85 -15.75 9.06
CA MET A 73 22.15 -15.26 7.70
C MET A 73 23.50 -14.55 7.59
N GLY A 74 24.24 -14.37 8.69
CA GLY A 74 25.51 -13.66 8.72
C GLY A 74 25.40 -12.23 8.18
N LYS A 75 26.31 -11.85 7.27
CA LYS A 75 26.34 -10.51 6.65
C LYS A 75 25.04 -10.17 5.90
N ALA A 76 24.42 -11.14 5.23
CA ALA A 76 23.13 -10.93 4.58
C ALA A 76 22.02 -10.63 5.59
N GLY A 77 22.14 -11.17 6.82
CA GLY A 77 21.24 -10.85 7.93
C GLY A 77 21.31 -9.40 8.38
N MET A 78 22.45 -8.72 8.23
CA MET A 78 22.56 -7.29 8.51
C MET A 78 21.71 -6.46 7.53
N ILE A 79 21.75 -6.81 6.23
CA ILE A 79 20.92 -6.16 5.20
C ILE A 79 19.44 -6.38 5.53
N VAL A 80 19.05 -7.62 5.86
CA VAL A 80 17.67 -7.96 6.24
C VAL A 80 17.23 -7.19 7.50
N ALA A 81 18.10 -7.05 8.50
CA ALA A 81 17.80 -6.32 9.72
C ALA A 81 17.63 -4.82 9.48
N VAL A 82 18.44 -4.22 8.60
CA VAL A 82 18.28 -2.82 8.19
C VAL A 82 16.96 -2.64 7.42
N THR A 83 16.65 -3.53 6.48
CA THR A 83 15.38 -3.55 5.75
C THR A 83 14.19 -3.72 6.69
N ALA A 84 14.33 -4.47 7.78
CA ALA A 84 13.27 -4.64 8.77
C ALA A 84 12.85 -3.31 9.42
N LEU A 85 13.74 -2.32 9.52
CA LEU A 85 13.42 -1.01 10.10
C LEU A 85 12.26 -0.33 9.38
N TYR A 86 12.22 -0.42 8.06
CA TYR A 86 11.15 0.10 7.20
C TYR A 86 9.76 -0.47 7.54
N PHE A 87 9.69 -1.65 8.15
CA PHE A 87 8.42 -2.27 8.56
C PHE A 87 8.15 -2.13 10.07
N ILE A 88 9.21 -2.05 10.87
CA ILE A 88 9.12 -1.88 12.33
C ILE A 88 8.52 -0.52 12.67
N ILE A 89 8.96 0.56 12.02
CA ILE A 89 8.54 1.93 12.37
C ILE A 89 7.04 2.15 12.11
N PRO A 90 6.47 1.83 10.92
CA PRO A 90 5.03 1.88 10.70
C PRO A 90 4.28 0.91 11.61
N GLY A 91 4.90 -0.25 11.90
CA GLY A 91 4.41 -1.21 12.89
C GLY A 91 4.18 -0.58 14.26
N ILE A 92 5.16 0.17 14.75
CA ILE A 92 5.08 0.92 16.02
C ILE A 92 4.00 1.99 15.95
N VAL A 93 3.97 2.81 14.89
CA VAL A 93 3.00 3.91 14.74
C VAL A 93 1.57 3.38 14.74
N ILE A 94 1.27 2.43 13.85
CA ILE A 94 -0.05 1.82 13.72
C ILE A 94 -0.43 1.08 15.01
N GLY A 95 0.49 0.28 15.56
CA GLY A 95 0.28 -0.46 16.80
C GLY A 95 -0.01 0.47 17.99
N HIS A 96 0.70 1.59 18.10
CA HIS A 96 0.47 2.59 19.13
C HIS A 96 -0.91 3.24 19.00
N MET A 97 -1.33 3.57 17.79
CA MET A 97 -2.63 4.20 17.56
C MET A 97 -3.80 3.24 17.78
N PHE A 98 -3.66 1.96 17.44
CA PHE A 98 -4.63 0.94 17.83
C PHE A 98 -4.70 0.78 19.35
N LYS A 99 -3.55 0.67 20.01
CA LYS A 99 -3.48 0.57 21.48
C LYS A 99 -4.10 1.77 22.19
N SER A 100 -3.99 2.96 21.57
CA SER A 100 -4.57 4.22 22.05
C SER A 100 -6.01 4.46 21.56
N ARG A 101 -6.65 3.45 20.95
CA ARG A 101 -8.03 3.48 20.43
C ARG A 101 -8.35 4.69 19.55
N LYS A 102 -7.39 5.14 18.74
CA LYS A 102 -7.58 6.29 17.84
C LYS A 102 -8.60 5.97 16.74
N PRO A 103 -9.25 7.00 16.15
CA PRO A 103 -10.17 6.82 15.04
C PRO A 103 -9.51 6.07 13.89
N ALA A 104 -10.26 5.14 13.29
CA ALA A 104 -9.78 4.22 12.27
C ALA A 104 -9.12 4.91 11.06
N LEU A 105 -9.68 6.04 10.61
CA LEU A 105 -9.10 6.84 9.53
C LEU A 105 -7.74 7.42 9.93
N ASN A 106 -7.59 7.89 11.16
CA ASN A 106 -6.34 8.46 11.65
C ASN A 106 -5.25 7.38 11.73
N VAL A 107 -5.60 6.15 12.14
CA VAL A 107 -4.65 5.03 12.16
C VAL A 107 -4.12 4.73 10.76
N PHE A 108 -5.02 4.63 9.78
CA PHE A 108 -4.66 4.39 8.39
C PHE A 108 -3.82 5.52 7.80
N VAL A 109 -4.24 6.78 7.97
CA VAL A 109 -3.50 7.94 7.44
C VAL A 109 -2.11 8.01 8.05
N ALA A 110 -1.98 7.89 9.37
CA ALA A 110 -0.67 7.93 10.02
C ALA A 110 0.25 6.79 9.56
N GLY A 111 -0.29 5.58 9.42
CA GLY A 111 0.47 4.43 8.89
C GLY A 111 0.95 4.66 7.46
N THR A 112 0.05 5.05 6.55
CA THR A 112 0.37 5.37 5.15
C THR A 112 1.39 6.50 5.05
N VAL A 113 1.23 7.58 5.83
CA VAL A 113 2.18 8.71 5.84
C VAL A 113 3.53 8.26 6.37
N THR A 114 3.59 7.38 7.37
CA THR A 114 4.86 6.83 7.88
C THR A 114 5.59 6.06 6.80
N PHE A 115 4.92 5.13 6.10
CA PHE A 115 5.51 4.42 4.96
C PHE A 115 6.01 5.37 3.86
N LEU A 116 5.24 6.42 3.55
CA LEU A 116 5.64 7.41 2.55
C LEU A 116 6.89 8.19 2.97
N VAL A 117 6.92 8.69 4.20
CA VAL A 117 8.06 9.43 4.76
C VAL A 117 9.31 8.55 4.78
N GLU A 118 9.20 7.30 5.23
CA GLU A 118 10.33 6.38 5.21
C GLU A 118 10.80 6.06 3.80
N SER A 119 9.88 5.88 2.84
CA SER A 119 10.24 5.68 1.44
C SER A 119 11.02 6.89 0.92
N LEU A 120 10.61 8.12 1.26
CA LEU A 120 11.31 9.35 0.90
C LEU A 120 12.71 9.42 1.51
N VAL A 121 12.84 9.11 2.80
CA VAL A 121 14.13 9.09 3.49
C VAL A 121 15.06 8.04 2.87
N LEU A 122 14.58 6.83 2.66
CA LEU A 122 15.35 5.75 2.04
C LEU A 122 15.75 6.09 0.60
N PHE A 123 14.86 6.71 -0.17
CA PHE A 123 15.18 7.15 -1.53
C PHE A 123 16.27 8.22 -1.55
N VAL A 124 16.20 9.21 -0.64
CA VAL A 124 17.25 10.25 -0.50
C VAL A 124 18.58 9.61 -0.09
N ILE A 125 18.58 8.70 0.90
CA ILE A 125 19.79 8.00 1.31
C ILE A 125 20.37 7.19 0.15
N ALA A 126 19.54 6.41 -0.55
CA ALA A 126 19.99 5.62 -1.68
C ALA A 126 20.63 6.51 -2.75
N LYS A 127 19.95 7.59 -3.14
CA LYS A 127 20.44 8.49 -4.19
C LYS A 127 21.75 9.20 -3.82
N TRP A 128 21.84 9.75 -2.61
CA TRP A 128 22.95 10.64 -2.24
C TRP A 128 24.10 9.96 -1.51
N VAL A 129 23.84 8.84 -0.83
CA VAL A 129 24.85 8.09 -0.06
C VAL A 129 25.34 6.87 -0.83
N LEU A 130 24.45 6.20 -1.57
CA LEU A 130 24.76 4.97 -2.30
C LEU A 130 24.88 5.18 -3.81
N ASP A 131 24.83 6.43 -4.28
CA ASP A 131 24.87 6.81 -5.70
C ASP A 131 23.81 6.09 -6.55
N PHE A 132 22.63 5.85 -5.97
CA PHE A 132 21.55 5.12 -6.64
C PHE A 132 20.89 5.97 -7.73
N ASN A 133 20.95 5.46 -8.97
CA ASN A 133 20.28 6.05 -10.12
C ASN A 133 19.10 5.19 -10.61
N VAL A 134 17.89 5.75 -10.54
CA VAL A 134 16.65 5.06 -10.95
C VAL A 134 16.66 4.72 -12.44
N TYR A 135 17.19 5.60 -13.27
CA TYR A 135 17.22 5.39 -14.73
C TYR A 135 18.06 4.16 -15.06
N GLU A 136 19.27 4.10 -14.51
CA GLU A 136 20.19 2.98 -14.69
C GLU A 136 19.61 1.69 -14.12
N PHE A 137 19.02 1.75 -12.92
CA PHE A 137 18.35 0.60 -12.32
C PHE A 137 17.23 0.05 -13.22
N VAL A 138 16.40 0.91 -13.82
CA VAL A 138 15.33 0.46 -14.72
C VAL A 138 15.91 -0.13 -16.01
N ILE A 139 16.97 0.45 -16.57
CA ILE A 139 17.66 -0.11 -17.75
C ILE A 139 18.23 -1.49 -17.45
N GLU A 140 18.89 -1.66 -16.31
CA GLU A 140 19.45 -2.94 -15.87
C GLU A 140 18.34 -3.98 -15.67
N MET A 141 17.24 -3.63 -15.01
CA MET A 141 16.08 -4.50 -14.83
C MET A 141 15.46 -4.93 -16.17
N LEU A 142 15.33 -4.01 -17.14
CA LEU A 142 14.83 -4.33 -18.47
C LEU A 142 15.77 -5.28 -19.21
N ASN A 143 17.09 -5.06 -19.12
CA ASN A 143 18.07 -5.93 -19.74
C ASN A 143 18.04 -7.33 -19.13
N TYR A 144 18.00 -7.44 -17.80
CA TYR A 144 17.91 -8.71 -17.09
C TYR A 144 16.60 -9.46 -17.39
N GLY A 145 15.47 -8.75 -17.41
CA GLY A 145 14.16 -9.33 -17.71
C GLY A 145 14.02 -9.84 -19.15
N MET A 146 14.81 -9.31 -20.08
CA MET A 146 14.78 -9.71 -21.49
C MET A 146 15.65 -10.92 -21.85
N VAL A 147 16.61 -11.30 -20.99
CA VAL A 147 17.51 -12.45 -21.22
C VAL A 147 16.73 -13.76 -21.45
N GLY A 148 15.49 -13.87 -20.95
CA GLY A 148 14.60 -15.02 -21.18
C GLY A 148 13.50 -14.83 -22.25
N VAL A 149 13.24 -13.59 -22.69
CA VAL A 149 12.14 -13.27 -23.62
C VAL A 149 12.59 -13.30 -25.07
N GLU A 150 13.84 -12.94 -25.34
CA GLU A 150 14.44 -12.98 -26.70
C GLU A 150 14.44 -14.39 -27.32
N GLN A 151 14.27 -15.44 -26.51
CA GLN A 151 14.19 -16.84 -26.95
C GLN A 151 12.76 -17.33 -27.20
N SER A 152 11.74 -16.49 -26.95
CA SER A 152 10.33 -16.89 -27.08
C SER A 152 9.70 -16.32 -28.36
N ALA A 153 9.22 -17.20 -29.24
CA ALA A 153 8.55 -16.85 -30.50
C ALA A 153 7.18 -16.13 -30.33
N LEU A 154 6.77 -15.87 -29.09
CA LEU A 154 5.45 -15.33 -28.73
C LEU A 154 5.43 -13.79 -28.64
N PHE A 155 6.59 -13.12 -28.72
CA PHE A 155 6.70 -11.66 -28.65
C PHE A 155 7.43 -11.10 -29.87
N PRO A 156 6.72 -10.87 -31.00
CA PRO A 156 7.33 -10.48 -32.28
C PRO A 156 7.89 -9.04 -32.30
N THR A 157 7.62 -8.20 -31.29
CA THR A 157 8.20 -6.86 -31.19
C THR A 157 9.51 -6.91 -30.41
N GLN A 158 10.63 -6.80 -31.14
CA GLN A 158 11.94 -6.52 -30.55
C GLN A 158 11.87 -5.20 -29.79
N VAL A 159 12.08 -5.24 -28.48
CA VAL A 159 12.17 -4.04 -27.66
C VAL A 159 13.46 -3.31 -28.02
N THR A 160 13.35 -2.19 -28.74
CA THR A 160 14.52 -1.42 -29.19
C THR A 160 15.20 -0.70 -28.02
N ALA A 161 16.47 -0.34 -28.20
CA ALA A 161 17.20 0.46 -27.21
C ALA A 161 16.48 1.78 -26.89
N GLU A 162 15.95 2.45 -27.92
CA GLU A 162 15.18 3.70 -27.78
C GLU A 162 13.92 3.50 -26.91
N MET A 163 13.18 2.40 -27.12
CA MET A 163 12.01 2.08 -26.29
C MET A 163 12.40 1.86 -24.83
N LYS A 164 13.52 1.16 -24.55
CA LYS A 164 14.03 0.97 -23.19
C LYS A 164 14.39 2.30 -22.53
N GLN A 165 15.09 3.17 -23.25
CA GLN A 165 15.49 4.48 -22.74
C GLN A 165 14.28 5.38 -22.44
N GLN A 166 13.29 5.42 -23.33
CA GLN A 166 12.05 6.16 -23.11
C GLN A 166 11.27 5.62 -21.89
N PHE A 167 11.19 4.29 -21.75
CA PHE A 167 10.55 3.67 -20.60
C PHE A 167 11.29 3.98 -19.29
N ALA A 168 12.62 3.86 -19.27
CA ALA A 168 13.43 4.19 -18.10
C ALA A 168 13.30 5.66 -17.70
N LEU A 169 13.25 6.58 -18.67
CA LEU A 169 13.00 7.99 -18.42
C LEU A 169 11.61 8.24 -17.82
N LEU A 170 10.58 7.59 -18.37
CA LEU A 170 9.21 7.68 -17.87
C LEU A 170 9.11 7.17 -16.42
N MET A 171 9.68 6.00 -16.14
CA MET A 171 9.66 5.40 -14.80
C MET A 171 10.43 6.23 -13.79
N SER A 172 11.58 6.79 -14.18
CA SER A 172 12.35 7.71 -13.34
C SER A 172 11.54 8.94 -12.94
N LYS A 173 10.68 9.45 -13.83
CA LYS A 173 9.81 10.61 -13.56
C LYS A 173 8.57 10.25 -12.75
N MET A 174 8.17 8.98 -12.71
CA MET A 174 7.02 8.47 -11.96
C MET A 174 7.36 7.96 -10.55
N VAL A 175 8.62 8.08 -10.12
CA VAL A 175 9.05 7.69 -8.77
C VAL A 175 8.14 8.29 -7.67
N PRO A 176 7.79 9.59 -7.68
CA PRO A 176 6.88 10.14 -6.67
C PRO A 176 5.52 9.44 -6.62
N PHE A 177 4.91 9.18 -7.79
CA PHE A 177 3.67 8.41 -7.90
C PHE A 177 3.81 7.01 -7.33
N MET A 178 4.87 6.28 -7.69
CA MET A 178 5.12 4.91 -7.21
C MET A 178 5.28 4.86 -5.69
N MET A 179 5.96 5.85 -5.10
CA MET A 179 6.13 5.95 -3.64
C MET A 179 4.79 6.19 -2.93
N ILE A 180 3.94 7.07 -3.48
CA ILE A 180 2.62 7.33 -2.91
C ILE A 180 1.72 6.08 -3.01
N VAL A 181 1.71 5.41 -4.17
CA VAL A 181 0.90 4.21 -4.38
C VAL A 181 1.39 3.04 -3.53
N SER A 182 2.70 2.83 -3.42
CA SER A 182 3.27 1.80 -2.55
C SER A 182 2.98 2.06 -1.08
N ALA A 183 3.09 3.31 -0.61
CA ALA A 183 2.71 3.67 0.75
C ALA A 183 1.22 3.45 1.02
N LEU A 184 0.33 3.80 0.08
CA LEU A 184 -1.11 3.52 0.16
C LEU A 184 -1.38 2.01 0.21
N TYR A 185 -0.71 1.23 -0.63
CA TYR A 185 -0.81 -0.23 -0.64
C TYR A 185 -0.40 -0.84 0.70
N MET A 186 0.79 -0.49 1.19
CA MET A 186 1.35 -1.00 2.44
C MET A 186 0.51 -0.58 3.65
N GLY A 187 0.11 0.69 3.71
CA GLY A 187 -0.77 1.22 4.74
C GLY A 187 -2.14 0.52 4.75
N THR A 188 -2.72 0.27 3.57
CA THR A 188 -4.03 -0.41 3.45
C THR A 188 -3.96 -1.84 3.94
N ILE A 189 -2.99 -2.62 3.46
CA ILE A 189 -2.85 -4.04 3.85
C ILE A 189 -2.55 -4.15 5.33
N THR A 190 -1.57 -3.38 5.82
CA THR A 190 -1.16 -3.42 7.22
C THR A 190 -2.31 -3.04 8.15
N TYR A 191 -3.04 -1.98 7.86
CA TYR A 191 -4.21 -1.56 8.63
C TYR A 191 -5.32 -2.63 8.59
N ALA A 192 -5.70 -3.10 7.40
CA ALA A 192 -6.82 -4.01 7.23
C ALA A 192 -6.60 -5.35 7.96
N ILE A 193 -5.40 -5.92 7.79
CA ILE A 193 -5.04 -7.20 8.41
C ILE A 193 -4.88 -7.04 9.92
N SER A 194 -4.09 -6.07 10.38
CA SER A 194 -3.83 -5.89 11.81
C SER A 194 -5.10 -5.56 12.57
N ARG A 195 -5.99 -4.72 12.02
CA ARG A 195 -7.29 -4.44 12.63
C ARG A 195 -8.10 -5.74 12.78
N ARG A 196 -8.21 -6.53 11.71
CA ARG A 196 -8.99 -7.78 11.72
C ARG A 196 -8.45 -8.76 12.77
N LEU A 197 -7.13 -8.91 12.85
CA LEU A 197 -6.46 -9.78 13.81
C LEU A 197 -6.67 -9.29 15.25
N LEU A 198 -6.52 -7.98 15.51
CA LEU A 198 -6.79 -7.41 16.83
C LEU A 198 -8.26 -7.59 17.25
N THR A 199 -9.21 -7.35 16.34
CA THR A 199 -10.64 -7.63 16.61
C THR A 199 -10.86 -9.11 16.93
N ALA A 200 -10.25 -10.02 16.18
CA ALA A 200 -10.36 -11.47 16.42
C ALA A 200 -9.76 -11.90 17.76
N GLN A 201 -8.77 -11.17 18.28
CA GLN A 201 -8.19 -11.37 19.61
C GLN A 201 -9.00 -10.68 20.73
N GLY A 202 -10.17 -10.11 20.43
CA GLY A 202 -11.03 -9.44 21.40
C GLY A 202 -10.62 -8.02 21.76
N HIS A 203 -9.68 -7.41 21.04
CA HIS A 203 -9.32 -6.01 21.25
C HIS A 203 -10.36 -5.07 20.63
N ASP A 204 -10.77 -4.08 21.40
CA ASP A 204 -11.64 -2.99 20.94
C ASP A 204 -10.86 -2.03 20.04
N VAL A 205 -11.04 -2.20 18.73
CA VAL A 205 -10.44 -1.35 17.69
C VAL A 205 -11.52 -0.72 16.82
N GLN A 206 -11.45 0.59 16.65
CA GLN A 206 -12.43 1.33 15.85
C GLN A 206 -12.46 0.83 14.40
N LYS A 207 -13.64 0.89 13.78
CA LYS A 207 -13.84 0.54 12.36
C LYS A 207 -13.93 1.78 11.50
N MET A 208 -13.37 1.69 10.29
CA MET A 208 -13.70 2.65 9.25
C MET A 208 -15.18 2.56 8.90
N LYS A 209 -15.72 3.65 8.36
CA LYS A 209 -17.02 3.61 7.70
C LYS A 209 -17.00 2.54 6.61
N PRO A 210 -18.12 1.84 6.36
CA PRO A 210 -18.23 0.91 5.24
C PRO A 210 -17.91 1.59 3.90
N VAL A 211 -17.34 0.83 2.95
CA VAL A 211 -16.92 1.33 1.62
C VAL A 211 -18.07 2.04 0.88
N HIS A 212 -19.30 1.54 0.99
CA HIS A 212 -20.48 2.16 0.38
C HIS A 212 -20.85 3.56 0.91
N GLN A 213 -20.21 4.00 2.01
CA GLN A 213 -20.38 5.33 2.59
C GLN A 213 -19.19 6.25 2.29
N TRP A 214 -18.15 5.75 1.62
CA TRP A 214 -16.98 6.57 1.29
C TRP A 214 -17.36 7.62 0.23
N MET A 215 -16.93 8.84 0.48
CA MET A 215 -17.10 10.01 -0.37
C MET A 215 -15.81 10.83 -0.31
N LEU A 216 -15.22 11.06 -1.47
CA LEU A 216 -14.11 11.98 -1.62
C LEU A 216 -14.56 13.45 -1.49
N PRO A 217 -13.63 14.38 -1.20
CA PRO A 217 -13.93 15.80 -1.23
C PRO A 217 -14.10 16.29 -2.67
N LYS A 218 -15.14 17.12 -2.91
CA LYS A 218 -15.47 17.65 -4.25
C LYS A 218 -14.35 18.47 -4.89
N SER A 219 -13.44 19.03 -4.10
CA SER A 219 -12.26 19.76 -4.59
C SER A 219 -11.36 18.92 -5.51
N LEU A 220 -11.34 17.59 -5.36
CA LEU A 220 -10.57 16.71 -6.25
C LEU A 220 -11.02 16.80 -7.72
N VAL A 221 -12.29 17.11 -7.98
CA VAL A 221 -12.80 17.37 -9.33
C VAL A 221 -12.12 18.60 -9.94
N VAL A 222 -12.00 19.67 -9.16
CA VAL A 222 -11.36 20.92 -9.60
C VAL A 222 -9.88 20.67 -9.89
N TYR A 223 -9.16 19.99 -8.99
CA TYR A 223 -7.76 19.63 -9.23
C TYR A 223 -7.60 18.74 -10.47
N TYR A 224 -8.52 17.83 -10.73
CA TYR A 224 -8.50 17.01 -11.93
C TYR A 224 -8.66 17.83 -13.21
N PHE A 225 -9.62 18.75 -13.26
CA PHE A 225 -9.77 19.63 -14.41
C PHE A 225 -8.54 20.51 -14.63
N ILE A 226 -7.94 21.05 -13.57
CA ILE A 226 -6.68 21.80 -13.67
C ILE A 226 -5.61 20.91 -14.30
N VAL A 227 -5.40 19.69 -13.79
CA VAL A 227 -4.37 18.78 -14.31
C VAL A 227 -4.63 18.40 -15.77
N VAL A 228 -5.88 18.16 -16.17
CA VAL A 228 -6.24 17.88 -17.57
C VAL A 228 -5.95 19.08 -18.46
N ILE A 229 -6.29 20.29 -18.03
CA ILE A 229 -5.98 21.52 -18.78
C ILE A 229 -4.46 21.67 -18.93
N LEU A 230 -3.72 21.53 -17.83
CA LEU A 230 -2.26 21.60 -17.82
C LEU A 230 -1.63 20.54 -18.73
N ASP A 231 -2.21 19.34 -18.80
CA ASP A 231 -1.76 18.32 -19.75
C ASP A 231 -2.05 18.77 -21.20
N LEU A 232 -3.24 19.28 -21.51
CA LEU A 232 -3.61 19.67 -22.88
C LEU A 232 -2.80 20.84 -23.42
N VAL A 233 -2.57 21.88 -22.60
CA VAL A 233 -1.92 23.13 -23.04
C VAL A 233 -0.44 23.21 -22.68
N GLY A 234 0.01 22.33 -21.78
CA GLY A 234 1.37 22.35 -21.25
C GLY A 234 2.43 21.91 -22.25
N PRO A 235 3.70 22.27 -22.02
CA PRO A 235 4.81 21.81 -22.85
C PRO A 235 4.86 20.29 -22.89
N LYS A 236 4.98 19.72 -24.10
CA LYS A 236 5.19 18.28 -24.31
C LYS A 236 6.65 17.87 -24.23
N SER A 237 7.53 18.80 -23.87
CA SER A 237 8.95 18.52 -23.59
C SER A 237 9.07 17.62 -22.38
N THR A 238 9.88 16.58 -22.49
CA THR A 238 10.16 15.66 -21.39
C THR A 238 10.74 16.36 -20.16
N ASP A 239 11.51 17.44 -20.32
CA ASP A 239 12.27 18.05 -19.21
C ASP A 239 11.55 19.19 -18.48
N SER A 240 10.28 19.41 -18.80
CA SER A 240 9.47 20.42 -18.12
C SER A 240 9.03 19.93 -16.73
N PHE A 241 9.23 20.79 -15.73
CA PHE A 241 8.72 20.59 -14.37
C PHE A 241 7.19 20.38 -14.36
N LEU A 242 6.47 21.06 -15.24
CA LEU A 242 5.02 20.92 -15.38
C LEU A 242 4.63 19.52 -15.86
N THR A 243 5.38 18.97 -16.83
CA THR A 243 5.20 17.60 -17.32
C THR A 243 5.40 16.58 -16.19
N MET A 244 6.40 16.81 -15.31
CA MET A 244 6.62 15.96 -14.13
C MET A 244 5.44 16.00 -13.14
N ILE A 245 4.88 17.19 -12.86
CA ILE A 245 3.70 17.32 -11.99
C ILE A 245 2.52 16.55 -12.57
N VAL A 246 2.19 16.80 -13.84
CA VAL A 246 1.05 16.17 -14.52
C VAL A 246 1.20 14.65 -14.54
N LEU A 247 2.40 14.15 -14.87
CA LEU A 247 2.68 12.72 -14.98
C LEU A 247 2.48 11.95 -13.66
N ASN A 248 2.65 12.60 -12.52
CA ASN A 248 2.43 12.00 -11.20
C ASN A 248 1.02 12.28 -10.65
N LEU A 249 0.52 13.51 -10.77
CA LEU A 249 -0.73 13.92 -10.16
C LEU A 249 -1.95 13.39 -10.93
N ALA A 250 -1.89 13.32 -12.26
CA ALA A 250 -2.98 12.77 -13.07
C ALA A 250 -3.32 11.33 -12.66
N PRO A 251 -2.39 10.36 -12.62
CA PRO A 251 -2.71 8.99 -12.23
C PRO A 251 -3.15 8.86 -10.76
N LEU A 252 -2.67 9.71 -9.84
CA LEU A 252 -3.18 9.74 -8.45
C LEU A 252 -4.66 10.15 -8.39
N LEU A 253 -5.05 11.19 -9.12
CA LEU A 253 -6.44 11.64 -9.19
C LEU A 253 -7.32 10.58 -9.85
N GLN A 254 -6.84 9.95 -10.93
CA GLN A 254 -7.55 8.85 -11.57
C GLN A 254 -7.76 7.67 -10.61
N LEU A 255 -6.73 7.28 -9.85
CA LEU A 255 -6.84 6.25 -8.81
C LEU A 255 -7.88 6.64 -7.74
N ALA A 256 -7.89 7.90 -7.30
CA ALA A 256 -8.89 8.39 -6.36
C ALA A 256 -10.32 8.26 -6.93
N PHE A 257 -10.55 8.64 -8.19
CA PHE A 257 -11.87 8.46 -8.81
C PHE A 257 -12.25 6.99 -9.00
N VAL A 258 -11.31 6.10 -9.29
CA VAL A 258 -11.61 4.65 -9.29
C VAL A 258 -12.06 4.20 -7.91
N MET A 259 -11.39 4.63 -6.83
CA MET A 259 -11.82 4.33 -5.46
C MET A 259 -13.21 4.88 -5.14
N GLN A 260 -13.55 6.08 -5.63
CA GLN A 260 -14.91 6.63 -5.54
C GLN A 260 -15.92 5.83 -6.35
N GLY A 261 -15.56 5.36 -7.54
CA GLY A 261 -16.39 4.48 -8.38
C GLY A 261 -16.66 3.13 -7.73
N ILE A 262 -15.65 2.54 -7.08
CA ILE A 262 -15.80 1.35 -6.25
C ILE A 262 -16.76 1.64 -5.09
N ALA A 263 -16.58 2.76 -4.37
CA ALA A 263 -17.48 3.15 -3.30
C ALA A 263 -18.94 3.28 -3.77
N PHE A 264 -19.15 3.87 -4.96
CA PHE A 264 -20.46 3.96 -5.59
C PHE A 264 -21.02 2.59 -6.00
N LEU A 265 -20.20 1.70 -6.56
CA LEU A 265 -20.61 0.33 -6.90
C LEU A 265 -21.10 -0.43 -5.65
N PHE A 266 -20.37 -0.33 -4.53
CA PHE A 266 -20.80 -0.91 -3.26
C PHE A 266 -22.07 -0.24 -2.70
N PHE A 267 -22.24 1.07 -2.89
CA PHE A 267 -23.48 1.77 -2.57
C PHE A 267 -24.67 1.26 -3.40
N PHE A 268 -24.50 1.15 -4.71
CA PHE A 268 -25.55 0.67 -5.60
C PHE A 268 -25.93 -0.77 -5.29
N ALA A 269 -24.94 -1.64 -5.07
CA ALA A 269 -25.16 -3.03 -4.64
C ALA A 269 -25.91 -3.09 -3.30
N HIS A 270 -25.52 -2.27 -2.31
CA HIS A 270 -26.21 -2.20 -1.02
C HIS A 270 -27.67 -1.73 -1.16
N MET A 271 -27.92 -0.68 -1.94
CA MET A 271 -29.26 -0.16 -2.22
C MET A 271 -30.14 -1.20 -2.92
N LYS A 272 -29.60 -1.93 -3.89
CA LYS A 272 -30.30 -2.99 -4.62
C LYS A 272 -30.35 -4.33 -3.87
N LYS A 273 -29.81 -4.40 -2.65
CA LYS A 273 -29.69 -5.64 -1.86
C LYS A 273 -28.94 -6.77 -2.58
N TRP A 274 -28.00 -6.42 -3.46
CA TRP A 274 -27.11 -7.38 -4.09
C TRP A 274 -26.13 -7.98 -3.07
N GLY A 275 -25.76 -9.25 -3.26
CA GLY A 275 -24.73 -9.89 -2.45
C GLY A 275 -23.37 -9.18 -2.61
N LYS A 276 -22.54 -9.23 -1.56
CA LYS A 276 -21.21 -8.56 -1.54
C LYS A 276 -20.21 -9.14 -2.55
N VAL A 277 -20.45 -10.36 -3.04
CA VAL A 277 -19.55 -11.06 -3.96
C VAL A 277 -19.43 -10.31 -5.28
N LEU A 278 -20.54 -9.88 -5.87
CA LEU A 278 -20.55 -9.19 -7.16
C LEU A 278 -19.69 -7.91 -7.19
N PRO A 279 -19.88 -6.93 -6.27
CA PRO A 279 -19.04 -5.74 -6.26
C PRO A 279 -17.57 -6.04 -5.96
N ILE A 280 -17.26 -7.09 -5.17
CA ILE A 280 -15.88 -7.54 -4.93
C ILE A 280 -15.26 -8.07 -6.23
N VAL A 281 -15.96 -8.96 -6.96
CA VAL A 281 -15.47 -9.53 -8.22
C VAL A 281 -15.22 -8.44 -9.25
N ILE A 282 -16.15 -7.50 -9.42
CA ILE A 282 -15.96 -6.35 -10.34
C ILE A 282 -14.77 -5.50 -9.91
N THR A 283 -14.60 -5.25 -8.61
CA THR A 283 -13.46 -4.49 -8.09
C THR A 283 -12.13 -5.16 -8.41
N VAL A 284 -12.03 -6.49 -8.20
CA VAL A 284 -10.82 -7.26 -8.53
C VAL A 284 -10.59 -7.29 -10.04
N ALA A 285 -11.64 -7.56 -10.83
CA ALA A 285 -11.57 -7.58 -12.28
C ALA A 285 -11.13 -6.23 -12.86
N ALA A 286 -11.54 -5.12 -12.26
CA ALA A 286 -11.11 -3.78 -12.68
C ALA A 286 -9.60 -3.53 -12.51
N LEU A 287 -8.88 -4.32 -11.71
CA LEU A 287 -7.42 -4.23 -11.62
C LEU A 287 -6.73 -4.84 -12.86
N PHE A 288 -7.38 -5.77 -13.55
CA PHE A 288 -6.82 -6.50 -14.68
C PHE A 288 -7.47 -6.15 -16.02
N ILE A 289 -8.66 -5.55 -16.00
CA ILE A 289 -9.43 -5.21 -17.20
C ILE A 289 -9.46 -3.67 -17.33
N PRO A 290 -8.67 -3.08 -18.24
CA PRO A 290 -8.57 -1.62 -18.41
C PRO A 290 -9.91 -0.93 -18.69
N LEU A 291 -10.83 -1.62 -19.39
CA LEU A 291 -12.17 -1.12 -19.64
C LEU A 291 -12.95 -0.93 -18.34
N LEU A 292 -12.95 -1.92 -17.45
CA LEU A 292 -13.64 -1.84 -16.16
C LEU A 292 -13.00 -0.77 -15.26
N TYR A 293 -11.67 -0.68 -15.24
CA TYR A 293 -10.95 0.40 -14.55
C TYR A 293 -11.45 1.78 -15.00
N SER A 294 -11.50 1.99 -16.32
CA SER A 294 -11.93 3.24 -16.93
C SER A 294 -13.41 3.57 -16.64
N LEU A 295 -14.28 2.56 -16.65
CA LEU A 295 -15.69 2.72 -16.29
C LEU A 295 -15.86 3.13 -14.83
N LEU A 296 -15.16 2.47 -13.90
CA LEU A 296 -15.20 2.86 -12.48
C LEU A 296 -14.66 4.28 -12.26
N ARG A 297 -13.61 4.67 -12.97
CA ARG A 297 -13.07 6.03 -12.94
C ARG A 297 -14.13 7.06 -13.32
N ILE A 298 -14.81 6.84 -14.45
CA ILE A 298 -15.86 7.75 -14.94
C ILE A 298 -17.04 7.79 -13.96
N VAL A 299 -17.51 6.63 -13.50
CA VAL A 299 -18.59 6.53 -12.50
C VAL A 299 -18.23 7.29 -11.23
N GLY A 300 -17.01 7.14 -10.74
CA GLY A 300 -16.54 7.84 -9.55
C GLY A 300 -16.46 9.36 -9.73
N LEU A 301 -16.01 9.83 -10.89
CA LEU A 301 -16.03 11.25 -11.23
C LEU A 301 -17.46 11.79 -11.25
N VAL A 302 -18.39 11.08 -11.92
CA VAL A 302 -19.80 11.48 -12.02
C VAL A 302 -20.49 11.45 -10.64
N ASP A 303 -20.19 10.47 -9.78
CA ASP A 303 -20.76 10.37 -8.42
C ASP A 303 -20.33 11.54 -7.53
N LEU A 304 -19.17 12.13 -7.81
CA LEU A 304 -18.66 13.25 -7.05
C LEU A 304 -19.21 14.60 -7.55
N VAL A 305 -19.40 14.73 -8.86
CA VAL A 305 -19.97 15.91 -9.52
C VAL A 305 -21.48 16.00 -9.28
N LEU A 306 -22.19 14.91 -9.55
CA LEU A 306 -23.64 14.82 -9.43
C LEU A 306 -24.01 14.14 -8.10
N PRO A 307 -25.06 14.59 -7.38
CA PRO A 307 -25.49 13.94 -6.15
C PRO A 307 -26.28 12.65 -6.43
N MET A 308 -25.71 11.71 -7.19
CA MET A 308 -26.34 10.48 -7.68
C MET A 308 -26.94 9.65 -6.53
N ARG A 309 -26.18 9.46 -5.45
CA ARG A 309 -26.64 8.69 -4.28
C ARG A 309 -27.93 9.23 -3.68
N LYS A 310 -28.12 10.56 -3.64
CA LYS A 310 -29.32 11.19 -3.10
C LYS A 310 -30.54 10.97 -4.00
N TYR A 311 -30.37 10.98 -5.32
CA TYR A 311 -31.47 10.74 -6.26
C TYR A 311 -31.90 9.28 -6.26
N LEU A 312 -30.95 8.36 -6.19
CA LEU A 312 -31.21 6.92 -6.23
C LEU A 312 -31.82 6.38 -4.92
N SER A 313 -31.55 7.05 -3.79
CA SER A 313 -32.10 6.66 -2.48
C SER A 313 -33.50 7.21 -2.18
N LYS A 314 -34.07 8.06 -3.05
CA LYS A 314 -35.45 8.55 -2.86
C LYS A 314 -36.43 7.39 -3.14
N PRO A 315 -37.46 7.19 -2.28
CA PRO A 315 -38.53 6.27 -2.62
C PRO A 315 -39.16 6.72 -3.94
N LYS A 316 -39.43 5.78 -4.85
CA LYS A 316 -40.30 6.06 -5.98
C LYS A 316 -41.68 6.34 -5.39
N VAL A 317 -42.14 7.58 -5.50
CA VAL A 317 -43.53 7.98 -5.25
C VAL A 317 -44.40 7.31 -6.31
#